data_AF-A0A1X9M8D5-F1
#
_entry.id   AF-A0A1X9M8D5-F1
#
_cell.length_a   1.000
_cell.length_b   1.000
_cell.length_c   1.000
_cell.angle_alpha   90.00
_cell.angle_beta   90.00
_cell.angle_gamma   90.00
#
_symmetry.space_group_name_H-M   'P 1'
#
loop_
_entity.id
_entity.type
_entity.pdbx_description
1 polymer ?
#
loop_
_entity_poly.entity_id
_entity_poly.type
_entity_poly.pdbx_seq_one_letter_code
_entity_poly.pdbx_strand_id
1 'polypeptide(L)'
;MQVYHVENQTAAYSRLVKIEVDSGVKETVLSHAFKDWNYDFEMVEFQYDNQMDAYRQIQSLQLESSEEEKILEEAKRKWGSDFEMVLFEFENELEAYNKYMS
;
A
#
# COMPACT_ATOMS: atom_id res chain seq x y z
N MET A 1 -29.17 -5.22 -10.55
CA MET A 1 -28.07 -5.54 -9.62
C MET A 1 -26.94 -6.29 -10.32
N GLN A 2 -27.19 -7.43 -10.99
CA GLN A 2 -26.11 -8.18 -11.69
C GLN A 2 -25.45 -7.38 -12.83
N VAL A 3 -26.22 -6.64 -13.64
CA VAL A 3 -25.67 -5.79 -14.71
C VAL A 3 -24.70 -4.74 -14.15
N TYR A 4 -25.09 -4.04 -13.07
CA TYR A 4 -24.25 -3.05 -12.41
C TYR A 4 -22.93 -3.64 -11.89
N HIS A 5 -22.97 -4.85 -11.32
CA HIS A 5 -21.76 -5.55 -10.88
C HIS A 5 -20.84 -5.89 -12.06
N VAL A 6 -21.39 -6.38 -13.17
CA VAL A 6 -20.60 -6.66 -14.39
C VAL A 6 -19.99 -5.39 -14.96
N GLU A 7 -20.74 -4.28 -14.99
CA GLU A 7 -20.26 -2.98 -15.46
C GLU A 7 -19.09 -2.48 -14.60
N ASN A 8 -19.22 -2.53 -13.26
CA ASN A 8 -18.16 -2.11 -12.34
C ASN A 8 -16.89 -2.94 -12.51
N GLN A 9 -17.02 -4.27 -12.54
CA GLN A 9 -15.89 -5.18 -12.69
C GLN A 9 -15.19 -5.01 -14.06
N THR A 10 -15.96 -4.79 -15.13
CA THR A 10 -15.42 -4.52 -16.47
C THR A 10 -14.69 -3.17 -16.53
N ALA A 11 -15.22 -2.16 -15.85
CA ALA A 11 -14.59 -0.84 -15.77
C ALA A 11 -13.29 -0.89 -14.97
N ALA A 12 -13.27 -1.57 -13.81
CA ALA A 12 -12.07 -1.78 -12.99
C ALA A 12 -11.00 -2.56 -13.77
N TYR A 13 -11.36 -3.66 -14.43
CA TYR A 13 -10.45 -4.39 -15.32
C TYR A 13 -9.86 -3.47 -16.40
N SER A 14 -10.68 -2.64 -17.04
CA SER A 14 -10.24 -1.71 -18.08
C SER A 14 -9.27 -0.64 -17.57
N ARG A 15 -9.33 -0.28 -16.28
CA ARG A 15 -8.38 0.64 -15.63
C ARG A 15 -7.09 -0.10 -15.26
N LEU A 16 -7.20 -1.29 -14.66
CA LEU A 16 -6.05 -2.14 -14.30
C LEU A 16 -5.17 -2.47 -15.52
N VAL A 17 -5.77 -2.81 -16.66
CA VAL A 17 -5.02 -3.10 -17.90
C VAL A 17 -4.22 -1.90 -18.43
N LYS A 18 -4.61 -0.67 -18.07
CA LYS A 18 -3.90 0.55 -18.47
C LYS A 18 -2.77 0.94 -17.53
N ILE A 19 -2.60 0.24 -16.41
CA ILE A 19 -1.50 0.49 -15.48
C ILE A 19 -0.19 0.12 -16.17
N GLU A 20 0.69 1.10 -16.34
CA GLU A 20 2.07 0.87 -16.75
C GLU A 20 2.87 0.31 -15.57
N VAL A 21 3.22 -0.98 -15.64
CA VAL A 21 4.05 -1.68 -14.67
C VAL A 21 5.53 -1.42 -14.99
N ASP A 22 5.98 -0.22 -14.63
CA ASP A 22 7.33 0.31 -14.92
C ASP A 22 8.33 0.12 -13.76
N SER A 23 7.90 -0.52 -12.67
CA SER A 23 8.70 -0.70 -11.46
C SER A 23 8.33 -1.98 -10.72
N GLY A 24 9.31 -2.60 -10.05
CA GLY A 24 9.10 -3.81 -9.25
C GLY A 24 8.12 -3.61 -8.08
N VAL A 25 7.97 -2.38 -7.59
CA VAL A 25 6.97 -2.03 -6.57
C VAL A 25 5.55 -2.20 -7.13
N LYS A 26 5.26 -1.60 -8.29
CA LYS A 26 3.94 -1.76 -8.93
C LYS A 26 3.64 -3.22 -9.27
N GLU A 27 4.63 -3.96 -9.77
CA GLU A 27 4.50 -5.39 -10.06
C GLU A 27 4.14 -6.19 -8.81
N THR A 28 4.83 -5.94 -7.69
CA THR A 28 4.61 -6.63 -6.42
C THR A 28 3.23 -6.31 -5.86
N VAL A 29 2.85 -5.04 -5.80
CA VAL A 29 1.55 -4.60 -5.29
C VAL A 29 0.41 -5.19 -6.11
N LEU A 30 0.51 -5.11 -7.43
CA LEU A 30 -0.52 -5.66 -8.32
C LEU A 30 -0.62 -7.19 -8.18
N SER A 31 0.52 -7.88 -8.06
CA SER A 31 0.56 -9.33 -7.85
C SER A 31 -0.09 -9.76 -6.54
N HIS A 32 0.16 -9.02 -5.46
CA HIS A 32 -0.48 -9.28 -4.16
C HIS A 32 -1.99 -9.03 -4.22
N ALA A 33 -2.42 -7.91 -4.80
CA ALA A 33 -3.84 -7.60 -4.97
C ALA A 33 -4.58 -8.70 -5.74
N PHE A 34 -3.98 -9.19 -6.85
CA PHE A 34 -4.53 -10.34 -7.59
C PHE A 34 -4.51 -11.65 -6.81
N LYS A 35 -3.51 -11.88 -5.96
CA LYS A 35 -3.45 -13.08 -5.12
C LYS A 35 -4.58 -13.08 -4.07
N ASP A 36 -4.91 -11.93 -3.51
CA ASP A 36 -5.89 -11.80 -2.43
C ASP A 36 -7.33 -11.78 -2.96
N TRP A 37 -7.58 -11.08 -4.07
CA TRP A 37 -8.93 -10.83 -4.59
C TRP A 37 -9.24 -11.53 -5.92
N ASN A 38 -8.24 -12.11 -6.58
CA ASN A 38 -8.38 -12.86 -7.82
C ASN A 38 -9.10 -12.06 -8.91
N TYR A 39 -10.33 -12.44 -9.27
CA TYR A 39 -11.10 -11.78 -10.33
C TYR A 39 -12.09 -10.72 -9.82
N ASP A 40 -12.06 -10.39 -8.52
CA ASP A 40 -12.75 -9.20 -8.03
C ASP A 40 -11.89 -7.97 -8.34
N PHE A 41 -11.98 -7.50 -9.59
CA PHE A 41 -11.17 -6.42 -10.13
C PHE A 41 -11.40 -5.09 -9.42
N GLU A 42 -12.59 -4.86 -8.88
CA GLU A 42 -12.87 -3.68 -8.03
C GLU A 42 -12.02 -3.72 -6.76
N MET A 43 -11.90 -4.90 -6.13
CA MET A 43 -11.05 -5.07 -4.96
C MET A 43 -9.56 -5.10 -5.29
N VAL A 44 -9.16 -5.67 -6.44
CA VAL A 44 -7.77 -5.60 -6.92
C VAL A 44 -7.34 -4.15 -7.12
N GLU A 45 -8.18 -3.34 -7.80
CA GLU A 45 -7.92 -1.92 -8.00
C GLU A 45 -7.84 -1.16 -6.68
N PHE A 46 -8.82 -1.37 -5.79
CA PHE A 46 -8.85 -0.73 -4.48
C PHE A 46 -7.59 -1.02 -3.65
N GLN A 47 -7.19 -2.29 -3.56
CA GLN A 47 -5.98 -2.65 -2.81
C GLN A 47 -4.72 -2.09 -3.48
N TYR A 48 -4.63 -2.12 -4.81
CA TYR A 48 -3.49 -1.55 -5.53
C TYR A 48 -3.36 -0.05 -5.24
N ASP A 49 -4.46 0.71 -5.31
CA ASP A 49 -4.45 2.15 -5.08
C ASP A 49 -4.04 2.49 -3.64
N ASN A 50 -4.62 1.81 -2.64
CA ASN A 50 -4.27 2.02 -1.23
C ASN A 50 -2.78 1.76 -0.96
N GLN A 51 -2.27 0.64 -1.47
CA GLN A 51 -0.87 0.26 -1.28
C GLN A 51 0.09 1.22 -1.99
N MET A 52 -0.28 1.72 -3.18
CA MET A 52 0.51 2.71 -3.90
C MET A 52 0.44 4.10 -3.26
N ASP A 53 -0.68 4.47 -2.64
CA ASP A 53 -0.80 5.69 -1.83
C ASP A 53 0.08 5.61 -0.57
N ALA A 54 0.01 4.52 0.17
CA ALA A 54 0.87 4.30 1.34
C ALA A 54 2.37 4.31 0.95
N TYR A 55 2.72 3.67 -0.17
CA TYR A 55 4.08 3.72 -0.71
C TYR A 55 4.54 5.16 -1.01
N ARG A 56 3.69 5.97 -1.66
CA ARG A 56 4.00 7.39 -1.92
C ARG A 56 4.19 8.18 -0.63
N GLN A 57 3.34 7.94 0.37
CA GLN A 57 3.47 8.58 1.68
C GLN A 57 4.80 8.23 2.33
N ILE A 58 5.18 6.95 2.37
CA ILE A 58 6.47 6.47 2.90
C ILE A 58 7.64 7.15 2.18
N GLN A 59 7.59 7.28 0.85
CA GLN A 59 8.64 7.95 0.08
C GLN A 59 8.74 9.46 0.36
N SER A 60 7.65 10.07 0.84
CA SER A 60 7.59 11.50 1.14
C SER A 60 7.91 11.85 2.61
N LEU A 61 8.09 10.85 3.47
CA LEU A 61 8.42 11.05 4.88
C LEU A 61 9.73 11.83 5.02
N GLN A 62 9.69 12.87 5.86
CA GLN A 62 10.87 13.58 6.30
C GLN A 62 11.24 13.06 7.69
N LEU A 63 12.30 12.27 7.76
CA LEU A 63 12.79 11.69 9.00
C LEU A 63 13.80 12.66 9.61
N GLU A 64 13.55 13.12 10.84
CA GLU A 64 14.34 14.15 11.50
C GLU A 64 15.39 13.58 12.47
N SER A 65 15.32 12.27 12.74
CA SER A 65 16.17 11.60 13.71
C SER A 65 16.57 10.18 13.30
N SER A 66 17.67 9.68 13.88
CA SER A 66 18.09 8.28 13.69
C SER A 66 17.11 7.27 14.27
N GLU A 67 16.29 7.68 15.22
CA GLU A 67 15.26 6.86 15.86
C GLU A 67 14.07 6.68 14.91
N GLU A 68 13.62 7.75 14.24
CA GLU A 68 12.60 7.66 13.18
C GLU A 68 13.05 6.76 12.02
N GLU A 69 14.31 6.88 11.59
CA GLU A 69 14.89 5.99 10.57
C GLU A 69 14.84 4.52 11.00
N LYS A 70 15.22 4.22 12.25
CA LYS A 70 15.15 2.86 12.78
C LYS A 70 13.70 2.36 12.79
N ILE A 71 12.75 3.14 13.29
CA ILE A 71 11.34 2.75 13.35
C ILE A 71 10.82 2.39 11.95
N LEU A 72 11.10 3.23 10.95
CA LEU A 72 10.68 2.96 9.57
C LEU A 72 11.33 1.69 9.00
N GLU A 73 12.63 1.49 9.22
CA GLU A 73 13.33 0.30 8.74
C GLU A 73 12.83 -0.98 9.43
N GLU A 74 12.47 -0.92 10.71
CA GLU A 74 11.86 -2.05 11.42
C GLU A 74 10.46 -2.37 10.90
N ALA A 75 9.64 -1.36 10.62
CA ALA A 75 8.33 -1.53 10.00
C ALA A 75 8.46 -2.17 8.61
N LYS A 76 9.37 -1.67 7.76
CA LYS A 76 9.68 -2.27 6.44
C LYS A 76 10.15 -3.72 6.56
N ARG A 77 11.00 -4.03 7.52
CA ARG A 77 11.49 -5.41 7.76
C ARG A 77 10.35 -6.35 8.19
N LYS A 78 9.41 -5.86 8.98
CA LYS A 78 8.28 -6.64 9.53
C LYS A 78 7.21 -6.91 8.47
N TRP A 79 6.81 -5.88 7.73
CA TRP A 79 5.65 -5.92 6.83
C TRP A 79 6.02 -6.02 5.35
N GLY A 80 7.29 -5.81 5.01
CA GLY A 80 7.81 -5.96 3.65
C GLY A 80 7.15 -4.99 2.67
N SER A 81 6.45 -5.54 1.69
CA SER A 81 5.75 -4.78 0.65
C SER A 81 4.27 -4.54 0.93
N ASP A 82 3.81 -4.83 2.16
CA ASP A 82 2.51 -4.34 2.64
C ASP A 82 2.69 -2.92 3.17
N PHE A 83 2.68 -1.95 2.26
CA PHE A 83 3.02 -0.56 2.54
C PHE A 83 2.01 0.11 3.46
N GLU A 84 0.75 -0.29 3.41
CA GLU A 84 -0.27 0.19 4.37
C GLU A 84 0.12 -0.22 5.79
N MET A 85 0.53 -1.48 5.98
CA MET A 85 0.99 -1.96 7.29
C MET A 85 2.35 -1.38 7.70
N VAL A 86 3.26 -1.12 6.75
CA VAL A 86 4.51 -0.40 7.04
C VAL A 86 4.22 1.00 7.56
N LEU A 87 3.35 1.76 6.89
CA LEU A 87 3.00 3.12 7.28
C LEU A 87 2.30 3.14 8.65
N PHE A 88 1.32 2.26 8.84
CA PHE A 88 0.60 2.13 10.10
C PHE A 88 1.52 1.80 11.28
N GLU A 89 2.43 0.83 11.12
CA GLU A 89 3.39 0.49 12.19
C GLU A 89 4.32 1.67 12.49
N PHE A 90 4.85 2.33 11.46
CA PHE A 90 5.71 3.50 11.62
C PHE A 90 5.02 4.60 12.42
N GLU A 91 3.78 4.95 12.08
CA GLU A 91 3.01 6.00 12.76
C GLU A 91 2.76 5.66 14.23
N ASN A 92 2.36 4.42 14.53
CA ASN A 92 2.10 3.98 15.90
C ASN A 92 3.36 4.00 16.78
N GLU A 93 4.46 3.47 16.27
CA GLU A 93 5.73 3.41 17.00
C GLU A 93 6.35 4.80 17.18
N LEU A 94 6.22 5.67 16.17
CA LEU A 94 6.63 7.08 16.28
C LEU A 94 5.81 7.83 17.33
N GLU A 95 4.49 7.63 17.36
CA GLU A 95 3.63 8.20 18.40
C GLU A 95 4.04 7.72 19.80
N ALA A 96 4.31 6.43 19.95
CA ALA A 96 4.77 5.84 21.21
C ALA A 96 6.12 6.41 21.66
N TYR A 97 7.09 6.53 20.74
CA TYR A 97 8.40 7.14 21.00
C TYR A 97 8.26 8.60 21.45
N ASN A 98 7.46 9.40 20.73
CA ASN A 98 7.23 10.80 21.07
C ASN A 98 6.57 10.97 22.45
N LYS A 99 5.64 10.09 22.83
CA LYS A 99 5.02 10.07 24.18
C LYS A 99 6.00 9.69 25.29
N TYR A 100 6.98 8.83 25.00
CA TYR A 100 8.00 8.44 25.98
C TYR A 100 9.02 9.57 26.21
N MET A 101 9.29 10.37 25.19
CA MET A 101 10.27 11.46 25.23
C MET A 101 9.70 12.80 25.72
N SER A 102 8.38 12.95 25.81
CA SER A 102 7.68 14.14 26.33
C SER A 102 7.57 14.15 27.85
#